data_AF-O84511-F1
#
_entry.id   AF-O84511-F1
#
_cell.length_a   1.000
_cell.length_b   1.000
_cell.length_c   1.000
_cell.angle_alpha   90.00
_cell.angle_beta   90.00
_cell.angle_gamma   90.00
#
_symmetry.space_group_name_H-M   'P 1'
#
loop_
_entity.id
_entity.type
_entity.pdbx_description
1 polymer ?
#
loop_
_entity_poly.entity_id
_entity_poly.type
_entity_poly.pdbx_seq_one_letter_code
_entity_poly.pdbx_strand_id
1 'polypeptide(L)'
;MWLWSLVKLRLLSLLRFRKVRAFTSPDQYEEYSRSILQLFCLWKDSDIVEWENTFQMLFGACSKMSEDLLRNKKQMQIQSASKEQSLAEWEQQVCELKSQLASQENANQQEISKLQAENHWLQNRLAEKLQQARHQNDVIDELKRDLVESVQQMEVSEGRRLCYEHKIRVLEEQIDRFLAKEEV
;
A
#
# COMPACT_ATOMS: atom_id res chain seq x y z
N MET A 1 64.03 44.56 -3.71
CA MET A 1 62.83 45.44 -3.75
C MET A 1 61.59 44.81 -4.39
N TRP A 2 61.65 44.10 -5.53
CA TRP A 2 60.46 43.58 -6.22
C TRP A 2 59.65 42.50 -5.49
N LEU A 3 60.29 41.63 -4.72
CA LEU A 3 59.63 40.55 -3.96
C LEU A 3 58.71 41.09 -2.86
N TRP A 4 59.12 42.17 -2.19
CA TRP A 4 58.37 42.78 -1.10
C TRP A 4 57.09 43.48 -1.57
N SER A 5 57.12 44.12 -2.74
CA SER A 5 55.96 44.73 -3.37
C SER A 5 54.94 43.67 -3.81
N LEU A 6 55.42 42.54 -4.33
CA LEU A 6 54.60 41.39 -4.75
C LEU A 6 53.87 40.74 -3.56
N VAL A 7 54.55 40.65 -2.43
CA VAL A 7 54.00 40.09 -1.19
C VAL A 7 53.01 41.06 -0.52
N LYS A 8 53.30 42.36 -0.48
CA LYS A 8 52.33 43.39 -0.06
C LYS A 8 51.08 43.35 -0.94
N LEU A 9 51.23 43.23 -2.27
CA LEU A 9 50.11 43.09 -3.21
C LEU A 9 49.29 41.82 -2.95
N ARG A 10 49.94 40.68 -2.67
CA ARG A 10 49.23 39.44 -2.31
C ARG A 10 48.46 39.57 -1.01
N LEU A 11 49.04 40.14 0.05
CA LEU A 11 48.33 40.40 1.32
C LEU A 11 47.15 41.36 1.15
N LEU A 12 47.36 42.46 0.42
CA LEU A 12 46.28 43.42 0.11
C LEU A 12 45.18 42.78 -0.76
N SER A 13 45.54 41.86 -1.66
CA SER A 13 44.58 41.09 -2.45
C SER A 13 43.77 40.14 -1.56
N LEU A 14 44.39 39.44 -0.61
CA LEU A 14 43.71 38.60 0.37
C LEU A 14 42.75 39.42 1.25
N LEU A 15 43.14 40.65 1.59
CA LEU A 15 42.29 41.60 2.32
C LEU A 15 41.13 42.18 1.49
N ARG A 16 41.27 42.29 0.16
CA ARG A 16 40.26 42.87 -0.75
C ARG A 16 39.34 41.86 -1.43
N PHE A 17 39.79 40.64 -1.73
CA PHE A 17 39.08 39.71 -2.61
C PHE A 17 37.88 38.97 -2.00
N ARG A 18 37.63 39.07 -0.70
CA ARG A 18 36.59 38.24 -0.05
C ARG A 18 35.19 38.84 0.04
N LYS A 19 34.93 40.01 -0.58
CA LYS A 19 33.57 40.59 -0.61
C LYS A 19 32.57 39.81 -1.47
N VAL A 20 32.98 38.81 -2.27
CA VAL A 20 32.14 38.29 -3.38
C VAL A 20 31.89 36.77 -3.40
N ARG A 21 32.51 35.93 -2.56
CA ARG A 21 32.29 34.46 -2.66
C ARG A 21 31.77 33.84 -1.37
N ALA A 22 30.48 33.47 -1.42
CA ALA A 22 29.68 32.85 -0.37
C ALA A 22 29.93 31.34 -0.18
N PHE A 23 31.06 30.80 -0.63
CA PHE A 23 31.44 29.42 -0.37
C PHE A 23 32.93 29.37 -0.07
N THR A 24 33.28 29.09 1.19
CA THR A 24 34.65 28.93 1.65
C THR A 24 35.08 27.47 1.46
N SER A 25 35.88 27.22 0.43
CA SER A 25 36.56 25.93 0.16
C SER A 25 37.55 25.59 1.30
N PRO A 26 37.79 24.30 1.61
CA PRO A 26 38.86 23.85 2.52
C PRO A 26 40.25 24.43 2.18
N ASP A 27 40.49 24.79 0.92
CA ASP A 27 41.77 25.34 0.41
C ASP A 27 42.18 26.69 1.00
N GLN A 28 41.24 27.43 1.60
CA GLN A 28 41.53 28.80 2.04
C GLN A 28 42.53 28.84 3.20
N TYR A 29 42.52 27.84 4.08
CA TYR A 29 43.52 27.75 5.16
C TYR A 29 44.94 27.47 4.61
N GLU A 30 45.05 26.63 3.58
CA GLU A 30 46.31 26.40 2.87
C GLU A 30 46.81 27.66 2.15
N GLU A 31 45.93 28.41 1.48
CA GLU A 31 46.32 29.65 0.79
C GLU A 31 46.84 30.72 1.78
N TYR A 32 46.18 30.88 2.93
CA TYR A 32 46.64 31.81 3.95
C TYR A 32 47.95 31.37 4.61
N SER A 33 48.06 30.10 5.02
CA SER A 33 49.28 29.58 5.66
C SER A 33 50.50 29.67 4.75
N ARG A 34 50.33 29.36 3.45
CA ARG A 34 51.38 29.49 2.44
C ARG A 34 51.81 30.93 2.20
N SER A 35 50.86 31.86 2.20
CA SER A 35 51.14 33.30 2.07
C SER A 35 51.87 33.86 3.30
N ILE A 36 51.47 33.42 4.50
CA ILE A 36 52.11 33.77 5.77
C ILE A 36 53.55 33.22 5.82
N LEU A 37 53.77 31.96 5.45
CA LEU A 37 55.11 31.35 5.40
C LEU A 37 56.06 32.07 4.42
N GLN A 38 55.55 32.52 3.26
CA GLN A 38 56.35 33.29 2.29
C GLN A 38 56.80 34.65 2.85
N LEU A 39 56.02 35.27 3.72
CA LEU A 39 56.40 36.50 4.43
C LEU A 39 57.51 36.25 5.45
N PHE A 40 57.37 35.19 6.26
CA PHE A 40 58.39 34.80 7.24
C PHE A 40 59.74 34.49 6.57
N CYS A 41 59.74 33.98 5.34
CA CYS A 41 60.98 33.70 4.59
C CYS A 41 61.68 34.96 4.06
N LEU A 42 60.96 36.09 3.91
CA LEU A 42 61.51 37.36 3.41
C LEU A 42 61.97 38.31 4.53
N TRP A 43 61.83 37.90 5.79
CA TRP A 43 62.13 38.68 6.99
C TRP A 43 63.61 39.01 7.24
N LYS A 44 64.55 38.32 6.58
CA LYS A 44 65.99 38.40 6.92
C LYS A 44 66.63 39.75 6.57
N ASP A 45 66.13 40.48 5.56
CA ASP A 45 66.79 41.64 4.97
C ASP A 45 65.93 42.93 4.98
N SER A 46 65.03 43.10 5.95
CA SER A 46 63.96 44.13 5.93
C SER A 46 64.12 45.20 7.02
N ASP A 47 63.80 46.47 6.69
CA ASP A 47 63.84 47.59 7.65
C ASP A 47 62.71 47.51 8.71
N ILE A 48 62.94 48.09 9.89
CA ILE A 48 62.01 48.04 11.06
C ILE A 48 60.60 48.56 10.72
N VAL A 49 60.48 49.57 9.84
CA VAL A 49 59.18 50.13 9.41
C VAL A 49 58.43 49.19 8.47
N GLU A 50 59.16 48.38 7.70
CA GLU A 50 58.57 47.34 6.85
C GLU A 50 58.10 46.13 7.68
N TRP A 51 58.82 45.85 8.76
CA TRP A 51 58.45 44.89 9.80
C TRP A 51 57.11 45.23 10.44
N GLU A 52 56.94 46.46 10.92
CA GLU A 52 55.70 46.86 11.60
C GLU A 52 54.48 46.78 10.66
N ASN A 53 54.64 47.21 9.41
CA ASN A 53 53.58 47.13 8.40
C ASN A 53 53.20 45.69 8.02
N THR A 54 54.17 44.79 7.91
CA THR A 54 53.87 43.38 7.63
C THR A 54 53.25 42.67 8.81
N PHE A 55 53.69 43.00 10.03
CA PHE A 55 53.12 42.46 11.25
C PHE A 55 51.65 42.88 11.41
N GLN A 56 51.32 44.15 11.13
CA GLN A 56 49.93 44.62 11.14
C GLN A 56 49.07 43.94 10.06
N MET A 57 49.61 43.69 8.85
CA MET A 57 48.88 42.98 7.81
C MET A 57 48.66 41.49 8.15
N LEU A 58 49.66 40.83 8.74
CA LEU A 58 49.54 39.45 9.20
C LEU A 58 48.54 39.32 10.34
N PHE A 59 48.58 40.24 11.31
CA PHE A 59 47.63 40.30 12.39
C PHE A 59 46.20 40.49 11.87
N GLY A 60 46.00 41.45 10.96
CA GLY A 60 44.70 41.67 10.31
C GLY A 60 44.18 40.47 9.51
N ALA A 61 45.06 39.71 8.86
CA ALA A 61 44.70 38.48 8.16
C ALA A 61 44.33 37.36 9.14
N CYS A 62 45.08 37.19 10.23
CA CYS A 62 44.83 36.17 11.25
C CYS A 62 43.53 36.44 12.03
N SER A 63 43.27 37.69 12.43
CA SER A 63 42.03 38.07 13.13
C SER A 63 40.79 37.78 12.27
N LYS A 64 40.82 38.14 10.98
CA LYS A 64 39.71 37.85 10.06
C LYS A 64 39.49 36.35 9.84
N MET A 65 40.57 35.58 9.73
CA MET A 65 40.49 34.13 9.58
C MET A 65 39.86 33.47 10.82
N SER A 66 40.20 33.96 12.02
CA SER A 66 39.59 33.52 13.27
C SER A 66 38.10 33.83 13.34
N GLU A 67 37.69 35.04 12.93
CA GLU A 67 36.28 35.43 12.88
C GLU A 67 35.46 34.59 11.90
N ASP A 68 36.02 34.32 10.72
CA ASP A 68 35.36 33.50 9.69
C ASP A 68 35.21 32.03 10.15
N LEU A 69 36.23 31.47 10.82
CA LEU A 69 36.17 30.13 11.40
C LEU A 69 35.09 30.05 12.51
N LEU A 70 35.00 31.06 13.37
CA LEU A 70 33.97 31.13 14.41
C LEU A 70 32.56 31.25 13.81
N ARG A 71 32.40 32.04 12.74
CA ARG A 71 31.12 32.19 12.04
C ARG A 71 30.69 30.88 11.36
N ASN A 72 31.61 30.19 10.67
CA ASN A 72 31.35 28.89 10.06
C ASN A 72 30.99 27.81 11.09
N LYS A 73 31.68 27.79 12.24
CA LYS A 73 31.38 26.85 13.33
C LYS A 73 29.96 27.05 13.88
N LYS A 74 29.55 28.31 14.09
CA LYS A 74 28.17 28.64 14.51
C LYS A 74 27.14 28.23 13.46
N GLN A 75 27.42 28.45 12.18
CA GLN A 75 26.50 28.10 11.10
C GLN A 75 26.35 26.58 10.94
N MET A 76 27.42 25.80 11.08
CA MET A 76 27.36 24.34 11.09
C MET A 76 26.57 23.78 12.28
N GLN A 77 26.72 24.36 13.48
CA GLN A 77 25.94 23.95 14.66
C GLN A 77 24.43 24.21 14.49
N ILE A 78 24.05 25.33 13.86
CA ILE A 78 22.63 25.63 13.59
C ILE A 78 22.06 24.63 12.56
N GLN A 79 22.84 24.29 11.52
CA GLN A 79 22.42 23.31 10.52
C GLN A 79 22.33 21.88 11.08
N SER A 80 23.22 21.48 12.00
CA SER A 80 23.14 20.17 12.63
C SER A 80 21.93 20.06 13.54
N ALA A 81 21.65 21.07 14.37
CA ALA A 81 20.48 21.09 15.24
C ALA A 81 19.15 21.06 14.45
N SER A 82 19.07 21.79 13.32
CA SER A 82 17.91 21.74 12.42
C SER A 82 17.72 20.36 11.78
N LYS A 83 18.81 19.68 11.40
CA LYS A 83 18.74 18.32 10.86
C LYS A 83 18.28 17.31 11.90
N GLU A 84 18.78 17.39 13.13
CA GLU A 84 18.36 16.52 14.24
C GLU A 84 16.87 16.68 14.56
N GLN A 85 16.36 17.92 14.58
CA GLN A 85 14.92 18.17 14.72
C GLN A 85 14.11 17.55 13.58
N SER A 86 14.53 17.74 12.33
CA SER A 86 13.85 17.14 11.19
C SER A 86 13.86 15.61 11.23
N LEU A 87 14.97 14.99 11.67
CA LEU A 87 15.07 13.54 11.82
C LEU A 87 14.09 13.01 12.87
N ALA A 88 14.00 13.68 14.02
CA ALA A 88 13.05 13.31 15.06
C ALA A 88 11.59 13.42 14.57
N GLU A 89 11.25 14.47 13.82
CA GLU A 89 9.92 14.62 13.20
C GLU A 89 9.63 13.49 12.20
N TRP A 90 10.59 13.13 11.34
CA TRP A 90 10.43 12.02 10.40
C TRP A 90 10.32 10.67 11.10
N GLU A 91 11.10 10.43 12.16
CA GLU A 91 11.01 9.20 12.96
C GLU A 91 9.64 9.08 13.63
N GLN A 92 9.10 10.18 14.15
CA GLN A 92 7.76 10.22 14.73
C GLN A 92 6.70 9.92 13.67
N GLN A 93 6.76 10.57 12.50
CA GLN A 93 5.83 10.33 11.40
C GLN A 93 5.87 8.87 10.91
N VAL A 94 7.07 8.28 10.82
CA VAL A 94 7.22 6.87 10.44
C VAL A 94 6.60 5.95 11.49
N CYS A 95 6.76 6.25 12.78
CA CYS A 95 6.13 5.48 13.85
C CYS A 95 4.59 5.57 13.78
N GLU A 96 4.06 6.78 13.58
CA GLU A 96 2.62 7.02 13.43
C GLU A 96 2.05 6.27 12.22
N LEU A 97 2.69 6.38 11.05
CA LEU A 97 2.28 5.67 9.83
C LEU A 97 2.32 4.14 10.01
N LYS A 98 3.36 3.60 10.67
CA LYS A 98 3.44 2.16 10.98
C LYS A 98 2.28 1.71 11.88
N SER A 99 1.95 2.50 12.90
CA SER A 99 0.83 2.20 13.79
C SER A 99 -0.51 2.23 13.06
N GLN A 100 -0.72 3.22 12.17
CA GLN A 100 -1.93 3.33 11.36
C GLN A 100 -2.06 2.13 10.42
N LEU A 101 -0.97 1.78 9.72
CA LEU A 101 -0.95 0.64 8.82
C LEU A 101 -1.25 -0.67 9.56
N ALA A 102 -0.62 -0.90 10.71
CA ALA A 102 -0.90 -2.09 11.53
C ALA A 102 -2.36 -2.12 12.02
N SER A 103 -2.93 -0.97 12.39
CA SER A 103 -4.34 -0.89 12.80
C SER A 103 -5.29 -1.20 11.65
N GLN A 104 -4.97 -0.72 10.44
CA GLN A 104 -5.76 -0.96 9.24
C GLN A 104 -5.66 -2.42 8.78
N GLU A 105 -4.48 -3.02 8.80
CA GLU A 105 -4.29 -4.44 8.50
C GLU A 105 -5.07 -5.31 9.47
N ASN A 106 -5.06 -5.00 10.77
CA ASN A 106 -5.85 -5.72 11.76
C ASN A 106 -7.36 -5.58 11.51
N ALA A 107 -7.84 -4.38 11.18
CA ALA A 107 -9.26 -4.15 10.86
C ALA A 107 -9.67 -4.93 9.61
N ASN A 108 -8.87 -4.88 8.54
CA ASN A 108 -9.09 -5.62 7.30
C ASN A 108 -9.09 -7.14 7.56
N GLN A 109 -8.16 -7.65 8.36
CA GLN A 109 -8.10 -9.07 8.68
C GLN A 109 -9.33 -9.53 9.45
N GLN A 110 -9.84 -8.71 10.38
CA GLN A 110 -11.09 -8.98 11.07
C GLN A 110 -12.28 -8.98 10.10
N GLU A 111 -12.35 -8.02 9.18
CA GLU A 111 -13.41 -7.98 8.17
C GLU A 111 -13.37 -9.20 7.24
N ILE A 112 -12.18 -9.58 6.76
CA ILE A 112 -11.98 -10.80 5.95
C ILE A 112 -12.47 -12.03 6.71
N SER A 113 -12.13 -12.16 8.00
CA SER A 113 -12.56 -13.30 8.81
C SER A 113 -14.09 -13.38 8.98
N LYS A 114 -14.76 -12.22 9.13
CA LYS A 114 -16.22 -12.14 9.20
C LYS A 114 -16.85 -12.55 7.88
N LEU A 115 -16.37 -12.00 6.76
CA LEU A 115 -16.87 -12.33 5.42
C LEU A 115 -16.66 -13.81 5.10
N GLN A 116 -15.55 -14.41 5.51
CA GLN A 116 -15.31 -15.84 5.35
C GLN A 116 -16.31 -16.68 6.16
N ALA A 117 -16.61 -16.30 7.40
CA ALA A 117 -17.59 -16.98 8.22
C ALA A 117 -19.01 -16.88 7.63
N GLU A 118 -19.41 -15.69 7.16
CA GLU A 118 -20.68 -15.47 6.48
C GLU A 118 -20.77 -16.27 5.18
N ASN A 119 -19.72 -16.29 4.38
CA ASN A 119 -19.69 -17.05 3.15
C ASN A 119 -19.84 -18.56 3.43
N HIS A 120 -19.12 -19.08 4.43
CA HIS A 120 -19.24 -20.47 4.84
C HIS A 120 -20.66 -20.81 5.30
N TRP A 121 -21.28 -19.93 6.09
CA TRP A 121 -22.68 -20.09 6.52
C TRP A 121 -23.65 -20.10 5.32
N LEU A 122 -23.48 -19.17 4.37
CA LEU A 122 -24.29 -19.11 3.16
C LEU A 122 -24.13 -20.34 2.27
N GLN A 123 -22.91 -20.86 2.13
CA GLN A 123 -22.64 -22.09 1.38
C GLN A 123 -23.34 -23.30 2.02
N ASN A 124 -23.26 -23.45 3.33
CA ASN A 124 -23.95 -24.52 4.05
C ASN A 124 -25.47 -24.40 3.87
N ARG A 125 -25.99 -23.17 4.01
CA ARG A 125 -27.42 -22.91 3.83
C ARG A 125 -27.90 -23.21 2.40
N LEU A 126 -27.09 -22.87 1.40
CA LEU A 126 -27.37 -23.20 -0.01
C LEU A 126 -27.37 -24.71 -0.24
N ALA A 127 -26.41 -25.44 0.34
CA ALA A 127 -26.34 -26.90 0.25
C ALA A 127 -27.58 -27.57 0.83
N GLU A 128 -28.04 -27.13 2.01
CA GLU A 128 -29.30 -27.60 2.62
C GLU A 128 -30.50 -27.36 1.70
N LYS A 129 -30.58 -26.16 1.10
CA LYS A 129 -31.69 -25.81 0.21
C LYS A 129 -31.68 -26.60 -1.09
N LEU A 130 -30.50 -26.87 -1.65
CA LEU A 130 -30.37 -27.74 -2.81
C LEU A 130 -30.77 -29.17 -2.49
N GLN A 131 -30.39 -29.69 -1.32
CA GLN A 131 -30.83 -31.02 -0.88
C GLN A 131 -32.35 -31.09 -0.69
N GLN A 132 -32.94 -30.07 -0.07
CA GLN A 132 -34.39 -29.97 0.09
C GLN A 132 -35.11 -29.96 -1.27
N ALA A 133 -34.61 -29.19 -2.24
CA ALA A 133 -35.20 -29.11 -3.58
C ALA A 133 -35.08 -30.44 -4.34
N ARG A 134 -33.95 -31.15 -4.22
CA ARG A 134 -33.78 -32.49 -4.79
C ARG A 134 -34.77 -33.48 -4.22
N HIS A 135 -34.90 -33.53 -2.88
CA HIS A 135 -35.86 -34.41 -2.23
C HIS A 135 -37.31 -34.10 -2.64
N GLN A 136 -37.68 -32.81 -2.76
CA GLN A 136 -39.00 -32.43 -3.27
C GLN A 136 -39.23 -32.91 -4.70
N ASN A 137 -38.19 -32.88 -5.55
CA ASN A 137 -38.29 -33.40 -6.91
C ASN A 137 -38.50 -34.92 -6.93
N ASP A 138 -37.77 -35.65 -6.09
CA ASP A 138 -37.94 -37.11 -5.96
C ASP A 138 -39.37 -37.47 -5.55
N VAL A 139 -39.93 -36.74 -4.57
CA VAL A 139 -41.33 -36.89 -4.13
C VAL A 139 -42.32 -36.57 -5.26
N ILE A 140 -42.07 -35.51 -6.04
CA ILE A 140 -42.92 -35.16 -7.18
C ILE A 140 -42.90 -36.27 -8.23
N ASP A 141 -41.74 -36.86 -8.49
CA ASP A 141 -41.61 -37.94 -9.47
C ASP A 141 -42.24 -39.26 -8.99
N GLU A 142 -42.24 -39.54 -7.69
CA GLU A 142 -43.06 -40.60 -7.08
C GLU A 142 -44.54 -40.34 -7.29
N LEU A 143 -45.04 -39.15 -6.94
CA LEU A 143 -46.45 -38.79 -7.09
C LEU A 143 -46.91 -38.86 -8.55
N LYS A 144 -46.06 -38.50 -9.52
CA LYS A 144 -46.36 -38.65 -10.94
C LYS A 144 -46.53 -40.12 -11.32
N ARG A 145 -45.66 -41.01 -10.83
CA ARG A 145 -45.76 -42.46 -11.09
C ARG A 145 -47.05 -43.03 -10.51
N ASP A 146 -47.35 -42.69 -9.25
CA ASP A 146 -48.57 -43.15 -8.58
C ASP A 146 -49.84 -42.66 -9.31
N LEU A 147 -49.83 -41.42 -9.80
CA LEU A 147 -50.93 -40.87 -10.58
C LEU A 147 -51.12 -41.63 -11.90
N VAL A 148 -50.05 -41.91 -12.63
CA VAL A 148 -50.11 -42.66 -13.89
C VAL A 148 -50.65 -44.07 -13.63
N GLU A 149 -50.16 -44.75 -12.59
CA GLU A 149 -50.65 -46.08 -12.23
C GLU A 149 -52.14 -46.05 -11.86
N SER A 150 -52.57 -45.08 -11.05
CA SER A 150 -53.97 -44.91 -10.66
C SER A 150 -54.89 -44.69 -11.87
N VAL A 151 -54.46 -43.84 -12.82
CA VAL A 151 -55.21 -43.62 -14.07
C VAL A 151 -55.30 -44.91 -14.89
N GLN A 152 -54.20 -45.64 -15.05
CA GLN A 152 -54.21 -46.91 -15.79
C GLN A 152 -55.12 -47.95 -15.14
N GLN A 153 -55.13 -48.05 -13.81
CA GLN A 153 -56.03 -48.95 -13.09
C GLN A 153 -57.51 -48.55 -13.27
N MET A 154 -57.79 -47.24 -13.30
CA MET A 154 -59.13 -46.72 -13.56
C MET A 154 -59.59 -47.05 -14.99
N GLU A 155 -58.74 -46.82 -16.00
CA GLU A 155 -59.03 -47.16 -17.40
C GLU A 155 -59.30 -48.67 -17.57
N VAL A 156 -58.49 -49.52 -16.93
CA VAL A 156 -58.72 -50.98 -16.94
C VAL A 156 -60.05 -51.34 -16.28
N SER A 157 -60.38 -50.71 -15.15
CA SER A 157 -61.63 -50.95 -14.43
C SER A 157 -62.85 -50.50 -15.23
N GLU A 158 -62.76 -49.37 -15.93
CA GLU A 158 -63.80 -48.91 -16.84
C GLU A 158 -63.96 -49.83 -18.05
N GLY A 159 -62.85 -50.28 -18.64
CA GLY A 159 -62.89 -51.27 -19.73
C GLY A 159 -63.57 -52.58 -19.31
N ARG A 160 -63.30 -53.05 -18.08
CA ARG A 160 -64.00 -54.21 -17.50
C ARG A 160 -65.50 -53.94 -17.31
N ARG A 161 -65.87 -52.77 -16.78
CA ARG A 161 -67.29 -52.37 -16.63
C ARG A 161 -68.03 -52.43 -17.97
N LEU A 162 -67.47 -51.84 -19.03
CA LEU A 162 -68.08 -51.84 -20.37
C LEU A 162 -68.25 -53.25 -20.93
N CYS A 163 -67.27 -54.14 -20.71
CA CYS A 163 -67.38 -55.55 -21.11
C CYS A 163 -68.53 -56.26 -20.37
N TYR A 164 -68.66 -56.04 -19.06
CA TYR A 164 -69.76 -56.61 -18.28
C TYR A 164 -71.11 -56.06 -18.71
N GLU A 165 -71.22 -54.75 -18.97
CA GLU A 165 -72.45 -54.13 -19.50
C GLU A 165 -72.86 -54.74 -20.83
N HIS A 166 -71.91 -54.95 -21.75
CA HIS A 166 -72.20 -55.63 -23.01
C HIS A 166 -72.63 -57.09 -22.79
N LYS A 167 -71.96 -57.82 -21.90
CA LYS A 167 -72.29 -59.23 -21.61
C LYS A 167 -73.69 -59.36 -21.01
N ILE A 168 -74.05 -58.48 -20.08
CA ILE A 168 -75.39 -58.43 -19.47
C ILE A 168 -76.44 -58.21 -20.57
N ARG A 169 -76.25 -57.20 -21.43
CA ARG A 169 -77.18 -56.91 -22.53
C ARG A 169 -77.40 -58.11 -23.46
N VAL A 170 -76.32 -58.81 -23.85
CA VAL A 170 -76.43 -60.01 -24.70
C VAL A 170 -77.20 -61.14 -24.00
N LEU A 171 -77.02 -61.31 -22.69
CA LEU A 171 -77.76 -62.31 -21.91
C LEU A 171 -79.24 -61.94 -21.78
N GLU A 172 -79.56 -60.66 -21.55
CA GLU A 172 -80.94 -60.15 -21.56
C GLU A 172 -81.63 -60.43 -22.90
N GLU A 173 -80.98 -60.08 -24.02
CA GLU A 173 -81.50 -60.39 -25.37
C GLU A 173 -81.65 -61.89 -25.64
N GLN A 174 -80.84 -62.75 -25.02
CA GLN A 174 -81.01 -64.21 -25.12
C GLN A 174 -82.24 -64.65 -24.34
N ILE A 175 -82.41 -64.18 -23.10
CA ILE A 175 -83.57 -64.47 -22.25
C ILE A 175 -84.86 -64.05 -22.96
N ASP A 176 -84.92 -62.83 -23.48
CA ASP A 176 -86.11 -62.31 -24.18
C ASP A 176 -86.48 -63.20 -25.39
N ARG A 177 -85.48 -63.67 -26.14
CA ARG A 177 -85.70 -64.60 -27.26
C ARG A 177 -86.13 -65.99 -26.82
N PHE A 178 -85.70 -66.47 -25.66
CA PHE A 178 -86.15 -67.75 -25.10
C PHE A 178 -87.61 -67.64 -24.63
N LEU A 179 -87.95 -66.59 -23.88
CA LEU A 179 -89.31 -66.34 -23.41
C LEU A 179 -90.29 -66.16 -24.58
N ALA A 180 -89.92 -65.39 -25.60
CA ALA A 180 -90.75 -65.22 -26.80
C ALA A 180 -90.96 -66.50 -27.62
N LYS A 181 -90.11 -67.53 -27.45
CA LYS A 181 -90.29 -68.86 -28.05
C LYS A 181 -91.15 -69.80 -27.19
N GLU A 182 -91.24 -69.55 -25.88
CA GLU A 182 -92.10 -70.32 -24.97
C GLU A 182 -93.56 -69.81 -24.99
N GLU A 183 -93.80 -68.58 -25.47
CA GLU A 183 -95.15 -68.00 -25.64
C GLU A 183 -95.85 -68.34 -26.98
N VAL A 184 -95.26 -69.20 -27.82
CA VAL A 184 -95.83 -69.73 -29.09
C VAL A 184 -96.10 -71.22 -28.97
#